data_AF-A0A852B774-F1
#
_entry.id   AF-A0A852B774-F1
#
_cell.length_a   1.000
_cell.length_b   1.000
_cell.length_c   1.000
_cell.angle_alpha   90.00
_cell.angle_beta   90.00
_cell.angle_gamma   90.00
#
_symmetry.space_group_name_H-M   'P 1'
#
loop_
_entity.id
_entity.type
_entity.pdbx_description
1 polymer ?
#
loop_
_entity_poly.entity_id
_entity_poly.type
_entity_poly.pdbx_seq_one_letter_code
_entity_poly.pdbx_strand_id
1 'polypeptide(L)' 'CAKGFKTPYERQRHALTHLAAEKPFRCGACGKDFPAANALLLHRRQRCQDKPHTCGVCGKRFTYGHSLKVHERVHTG' A
#
# COMPACT_ATOMS: atom_id res chain seq x y z
N CYS A 1 3.35 -2.23 -27.59
CA CYS A 1 2.44 -1.10 -27.28
C CYS A 1 3.00 0.17 -27.91
N ALA A 2 2.18 0.99 -28.58
CA ALA A 2 2.61 2.22 -29.28
C ALA A 2 2.65 3.48 -28.37
N LYS A 3 3.06 3.33 -27.10
CA LYS A 3 3.16 4.48 -26.18
C LYS A 3 4.46 5.25 -26.43
N GLY A 4 4.32 6.55 -26.68
CA GLY A 4 5.44 7.48 -26.71
C GLY A 4 5.83 7.91 -25.29
N PHE A 5 7.13 7.95 -25.00
CA PHE A 5 7.69 8.38 -23.72
C PHE A 5 8.58 9.59 -23.92
N LYS A 6 8.48 10.57 -23.02
CA LYS A 6 9.25 11.82 -23.10
C LYS A 6 10.68 11.63 -22.59
N THR A 7 10.89 10.64 -21.72
CA THR A 7 12.22 10.33 -21.15
C THR A 7 12.58 8.84 -21.28
N PRO A 8 13.88 8.50 -21.30
CA PRO A 8 14.34 7.12 -21.26
C PRO A 8 13.86 6.36 -20.00
N TYR A 9 13.82 7.04 -18.86
CA TYR A 9 13.34 6.49 -17.59
C TYR A 9 11.88 6.03 -17.65
N GLU A 10 11.00 6.83 -18.27
CA GLU A 10 9.59 6.47 -18.42
C GLU A 10 9.39 5.25 -19.33
N ARG A 11 10.22 5.14 -20.39
CA ARG A 11 10.22 3.99 -21.31
C ARG A 11 10.68 2.71 -20.60
N GLN A 12 11.77 2.82 -19.83
CA GLN A 12 12.29 1.71 -19.03
C GLN A 12 11.26 1.26 -17.99
N ARG A 13 10.62 2.20 -17.28
CA ARG A 13 9.51 1.90 -16.36
C ARG A 13 8.32 1.26 -17.06
N HIS A 14 8.00 1.68 -18.29
CA HIS A 14 6.93 1.05 -19.07
C HIS A 14 7.28 -0.36 -19.54
N ALA A 15 8.55 -0.64 -19.84
CA ALA A 15 9.00 -1.99 -20.19
C ALA A 15 8.68 -2.99 -19.08
N LEU A 16 8.81 -2.57 -17.81
CA LEU A 16 8.41 -3.37 -16.63
C LEU A 16 6.91 -3.72 -16.59
N THR A 17 6.06 -3.03 -17.36
CA THR A 17 4.62 -3.35 -17.45
C THR A 17 4.31 -4.44 -18.48
N HIS A 18 5.23 -4.73 -19.40
CA HIS A 18 5.12 -5.84 -20.35
C HIS A 18 5.68 -7.14 -19.79
N LEU A 19 6.60 -7.05 -18.84
CA LEU A 19 7.08 -8.17 -18.03
C LEU A 19 6.08 -8.38 -16.89
N ALA A 20 5.03 -9.17 -17.17
CA ALA A 20 4.06 -9.55 -16.16
C ALA A 20 4.79 -10.16 -14.95
N ALA A 21 4.71 -9.47 -13.81
CA ALA A 21 5.15 -9.86 -12.46
C ALA A 21 6.45 -9.25 -11.89
N GLU A 22 7.20 -8.42 -12.61
CA GLU A 22 8.30 -7.66 -12.01
C GLU A 22 7.75 -6.34 -11.42
N LYS A 23 7.04 -6.45 -10.31
CA LYS A 23 6.74 -5.30 -9.44
C LYS A 23 7.77 -5.29 -8.30
N PRO A 24 9.00 -4.82 -8.55
CA PRO A 24 10.11 -4.99 -7.60
C PRO A 24 9.89 -4.25 -6.27
N PHE A 25 8.92 -3.34 -6.23
CA PHE A 25 8.63 -2.53 -5.05
C PHE A 25 7.46 -3.13 -4.26
N ARG A 26 7.78 -4.09 -3.37
CA ARG A 26 6.83 -4.66 -2.42
C ARG A 26 6.67 -3.77 -1.19
N CYS A 27 5.44 -3.54 -0.75
CA CYS A 27 5.17 -2.94 0.55
C CYS A 27 5.37 -3.96 1.66
N GLY A 28 6.40 -3.79 2.49
CA GLY A 28 6.68 -4.70 3.62
C GLY A 28 5.55 -4.79 4.67
N ALA A 29 4.70 -3.78 4.76
CA ALA A 29 3.63 -3.73 5.77
C ALA A 29 2.33 -4.46 5.35
N CYS A 30 2.06 -4.60 4.05
CA CYS A 30 0.83 -5.24 3.55
C CYS A 30 1.05 -6.23 2.41
N GLY A 31 2.29 -6.48 2.01
CA GLY A 31 2.66 -7.43 0.96
C GLY A 31 2.26 -7.00 -0.46
N LYS A 32 1.72 -5.78 -0.64
CA LYS A 32 1.23 -5.33 -1.95
C LYS A 32 2.39 -4.88 -2.84
N ASP A 33 2.40 -5.36 -4.07
CA ASP A 33 3.45 -5.07 -5.04
C ASP A 33 3.13 -3.86 -5.91
N PHE A 34 4.15 -3.04 -6.19
CA PHE A 34 4.07 -1.82 -6.98
C PHE A 34 5.07 -1.81 -8.14
N PRO A 35 4.69 -1.26 -9.31
CA PRO A 35 5.55 -1.20 -10.49
C PRO A 35 6.63 -0.10 -10.41
N ALA A 36 6.58 0.78 -9.40
CA ALA A 36 7.52 1.88 -9.26
C ALA A 36 7.70 2.33 -7.80
N ALA A 37 8.89 2.84 -7.48
CA ALA A 37 9.23 3.34 -6.15
C ALA A 37 8.34 4.50 -5.70
N ASN A 38 7.98 5.42 -6.60
CA ASN A 38 7.08 6.53 -6.30
C ASN A 38 5.65 6.05 -6.00
N ALA A 39 5.18 5.01 -6.70
CA ALA A 39 3.88 4.39 -6.43
C ALA A 39 3.88 3.68 -5.07
N LEU A 40 4.96 2.97 -4.71
CA LEU A 40 5.15 2.42 -3.37
C LEU A 40 5.23 3.53 -2.31
N LEU A 41 5.91 4.65 -2.57
CA LEU A 41 6.05 5.76 -1.62
C LEU A 41 4.72 6.47 -1.37
N LEU A 42 3.95 6.75 -2.43
CA LEU A 42 2.60 7.30 -2.32
C LEU A 42 1.67 6.32 -1.61
N HIS A 43 1.75 5.03 -1.97
CA HIS A 43 1.06 3.98 -1.24
C HIS A 43 1.46 3.98 0.24
N ARG A 44 2.74 4.09 0.57
CA ARG A 44 3.20 4.12 1.97
C ARG A 44 2.66 5.33 2.72
N ARG A 45 2.59 6.50 2.08
CA ARG A 45 2.02 7.72 2.67
C ARG A 45 0.51 7.68 2.84
N GLN A 46 -0.23 7.05 1.91
CA GLN A 46 -1.69 7.13 1.83
C GLN A 46 -2.43 5.87 2.31
N ARG A 47 -1.81 4.71 2.13
CA ARG A 47 -2.44 3.37 2.15
C ARG A 47 -1.72 2.36 3.04
N CYS A 48 -0.41 2.51 3.27
CA CYS A 48 0.21 2.04 4.50
C CYS A 48 -0.27 2.97 5.62
N GLN A 49 -1.58 2.96 5.84
CA GLN A 49 -2.14 3.12 7.16
C GLN A 49 -1.54 1.93 7.92
N ASP A 50 -0.31 2.12 8.39
CA ASP A 50 0.12 1.50 9.61
C ASP A 50 -0.97 1.92 10.58
N LYS A 51 -1.94 1.04 10.71
CA LYS A 51 -2.96 1.11 11.71
C LYS A 51 -2.33 0.29 12.82
N PRO A 52 -1.46 0.89 13.66
CA PRO A 52 -0.75 0.15 14.71
C PRO A 52 -1.77 -0.43 15.70
N HIS A 53 -2.95 0.19 15.76
CA HIS A 53 -4.04 -0.19 16.64
C HIS A 53 -4.92 -1.23 15.95
N THR A 54 -4.66 -2.50 16.25
CA THR A 54 -5.50 -3.61 15.79
C THR A 54 -6.41 -4.05 16.92
N CYS A 55 -7.70 -4.23 16.63
CA CYS A 55 -8.65 -4.78 17.58
C CYS A 55 -8.33 -6.25 17.84
N GLY A 56 -8.11 -6.59 19.11
CA GLY A 56 -7.81 -7.96 19.53
C GLY A 56 -8.98 -8.94 19.35
N VAL A 57 -10.23 -8.44 19.25
CA VAL A 57 -11.43 -9.30 19.15
C VAL A 57 -11.75 -9.66 17.69
N CYS A 58 -11.75 -8.69 16.77
CA CYS A 58 -12.17 -8.92 15.38
C CYS A 58 -11.09 -8.62 14.33
N GLY A 59 -9.88 -8.26 14.74
CA GLY A 59 -8.77 -7.96 13.83
C GLY A 59 -8.93 -6.67 13.00
N LYS A 60 -9.99 -5.88 13.22
CA LYS A 60 -10.15 -4.57 12.57
C LYS A 60 -9.02 -3.65 12.96
N ARG A 61 -8.45 -2.97 11.96
CA ARG A 61 -7.32 -2.06 12.15
C ARG A 61 -7.81 -0.61 12.17
N PHE A 62 -7.22 0.21 13.07
CA PHE A 62 -7.49 1.64 13.26
C PHE A 62 -6.22 2.50 13.15
N THR A 63 -6.33 3.65 12.47
CA THR A 63 -5.19 4.57 12.31
C THR A 63 -4.82 5.27 13.62
N TYR A 64 -5.81 5.54 14.47
CA TYR A 64 -5.62 6.23 15.74
C TYR A 64 -6.08 5.36 16.92
N GLY A 65 -5.37 5.44 18.05
CA GLY A 65 -5.67 4.67 19.25
C GLY A 65 -7.03 5.01 19.86
N HIS A 66 -7.45 6.28 19.80
CA HIS A 66 -8.78 6.67 20.27
C HIS A 66 -9.90 5.99 19.45
N SER A 67 -9.71 5.82 18.14
CA SER A 67 -10.70 5.14 17.28
C SER A 67 -10.80 3.66 17.60
N LEU A 68 -9.67 3.00 17.93
CA LEU A 68 -9.68 1.62 18.44
C LEU A 68 -10.42 1.55 19.78
N LYS A 69 -10.12 2.43 20.72
CA LYS A 69 -10.72 2.41 22.07
C LYS A 69 -12.23 2.61 22.06
N VAL A 70 -12.74 3.45 21.15
CA VAL A 70 -14.19 3.58 20.92
C VAL A 70 -14.76 2.31 20.29
N HIS A 71 -14.07 1.73 19.32
CA HIS A 71 -14.48 0.49 18.68
C HIS A 71 -14.53 -0.71 19.64
N GLU A 72 -13.58 -0.83 20.57
CA GLU A 72 -13.54 -1.93 21.54
C GLU A 72 -14.79 -2.00 22.41
N ARG A 73 -15.44 -0.87 22.69
CA ARG A 73 -16.69 -0.81 23.45
C ARG A 73 -17.86 -1.54 22.78
N VAL A 74 -17.79 -1.74 21.46
CA VAL A 74 -18.81 -2.47 20.70
C VAL A 74 -18.75 -3.98 20.99
N HIS A 75 -17.59 -4.51 21.38
CA HIS A 75 -17.43 -5.93 21.72
C HIS A 75 -17.75 -6.25 23.17
N THR A 76 -17.63 -5.25 24.05
CA THR A 76 -17.95 -5.37 25.48
C THR A 76 -19.40 -4.98 25.80
N GLY A 77 -20.26 -4.89 24.77
CA GLY A 77 -21.69 -4.61 24.94
C GLY A 77 -22.40 -5.71 25.72
#